data_AF-A0A8E0IP10-F1
#
_entry.id   AF-A0A8E0IP10-F1
#
_cell.length_a   1.000
_cell.length_b   1.000
_cell.length_c   1.000
_cell.angle_alpha   90.00
_cell.angle_beta   90.00
_cell.angle_gamma   90.00
#
_symmetry.space_group_name_H-M   'P 1'
#
loop_
_entity.id
_entity.type
_entity.pdbx_description
1 polymer ?
#
loop_
_entity_poly.entity_id
_entity_poly.type
_entity_poly.pdbx_seq_one_letter_code
_entity_poly.pdbx_strand_id
1 'polypeptide(L)'
;FDIFNNPLAMRHRVFRFNVGEKQIVTEYRGKGKSLETIYWGARKSQEQIRLYDKFVEQRQKKQPLPEGVKQWARLELQLRGKRPEEWQKSAEKMLSQFHLDNLQKLPVTERVMLHSLVDGTVQWQELADATRARYRKLIREAEGFDDSLAQKLRNELNAHIKDLDKELQLYLSEFQITTK
;
A
#
# COMPACT_ATOMS: atom_id res chain seq x y z
N PHE A 1 2.79 1.62 -9.29
CA PHE A 1 1.66 2.50 -9.66
C PHE A 1 2.00 3.94 -9.37
N ASP A 2 1.92 4.79 -10.38
CA ASP A 2 1.99 6.25 -10.22
C ASP A 2 0.58 6.80 -10.11
N ILE A 3 0.32 7.58 -9.06
CA ILE A 3 -0.98 8.15 -8.74
C ILE A 3 -0.82 9.67 -8.77
N PHE A 4 -1.25 10.27 -9.88
CA PHE A 4 -1.15 11.71 -10.09
C PHE A 4 -2.39 12.44 -9.58
N ASN A 5 -2.18 13.65 -9.05
CA ASN A 5 -3.21 14.64 -8.74
C ASN A 5 -4.37 14.11 -7.87
N ASN A 6 -4.07 13.14 -7.01
CA ASN A 6 -5.02 12.63 -6.02
C ASN A 6 -4.57 13.06 -4.61
N PRO A 7 -5.27 14.01 -3.96
CA PRO A 7 -4.89 14.52 -2.65
C PRO A 7 -5.06 13.51 -1.52
N LEU A 8 -5.80 12.42 -1.74
CA LEU A 8 -6.07 11.37 -0.76
C LEU A 8 -5.11 10.18 -0.90
N ALA A 9 -4.30 10.11 -1.96
CA ALA A 9 -3.44 8.95 -2.21
C ALA A 9 -2.50 8.66 -1.04
N MET A 10 -1.85 9.69 -0.48
CA MET A 10 -0.95 9.55 0.67
C MET A 10 -1.66 9.28 2.01
N ARG A 11 -2.99 9.37 2.05
CA ARG A 11 -3.79 9.03 3.25
C ARG A 11 -4.20 7.56 3.30
N HIS A 12 -3.98 6.81 2.22
CA HIS A 12 -4.28 5.39 2.21
C HIS A 12 -3.30 4.61 3.08
N ARG A 13 -3.76 3.49 3.61
CA ARG A 13 -3.06 2.61 4.53
C ARG A 13 -3.10 1.19 3.98
N VAL A 14 -2.12 0.37 4.37
CA VAL A 14 -2.17 -1.07 4.15
C VAL A 14 -2.56 -1.75 5.44
N PHE A 15 -3.64 -2.52 5.40
CA PHE A 15 -4.08 -3.32 6.53
C PHE A 15 -3.61 -4.76 6.39
N ARG A 16 -2.37 -5.01 6.83
CA ARG A 16 -1.75 -6.33 6.86
C ARG A 16 -1.35 -6.69 8.28
N PHE A 17 -2.06 -7.65 8.88
CA PHE A 17 -1.80 -8.08 10.25
C PHE A 17 -0.47 -8.85 10.37
N ASN A 18 0.18 -8.72 11.53
CA ASN A 18 1.48 -9.35 11.84
C ASN A 18 2.64 -8.90 10.93
N VAL A 19 2.51 -7.73 10.30
CA VAL A 19 3.55 -7.14 9.47
C VAL A 19 3.94 -5.78 10.03
N GLY A 20 5.24 -5.56 10.17
CA GLY A 20 5.76 -4.28 10.66
C GLY A 20 5.49 -3.15 9.68
N GLU A 21 5.06 -2.02 10.23
CA GLU A 21 4.94 -0.75 9.52
C GLU A 21 6.11 0.17 9.93
N LYS A 22 6.74 0.82 8.95
CA LYS A 22 7.74 1.84 9.20
C LYS A 22 7.35 3.11 8.45
N GLN A 23 7.13 4.19 9.19
CA GLN A 23 6.91 5.52 8.63
C GLN A 23 8.22 6.31 8.64
N ILE A 24 8.56 6.93 7.51
CA ILE A 24 9.60 7.94 7.39
C ILE A 24 8.89 9.27 7.20
N VAL A 25 9.14 10.16 8.14
CA VAL A 25 8.50 11.47 8.22
C VAL A 25 9.60 12.50 8.26
N THR A 26 9.49 13.51 7.41
CA THR A 26 10.45 14.62 7.40
C THR A 26 9.88 15.76 8.21
N GLU A 27 10.65 16.20 9.21
CA GLU A 27 10.33 17.35 10.04
C GLU A 27 10.99 18.59 9.43
N TYR A 28 10.17 19.49 8.89
CA TYR A 28 10.63 20.81 8.53
C TYR A 28 10.44 21.72 9.75
N ARG A 29 11.52 22.31 10.27
CA ARG A 29 11.43 23.32 11.35
C ARG A 29 10.41 24.39 10.95
N GLY A 30 9.28 24.44 11.67
CA GLY A 30 8.20 25.41 11.46
C GLY A 30 7.08 25.02 10.48
N LYS A 31 7.13 23.87 9.78
CA LYS A 31 6.07 23.46 8.82
C LYS A 31 5.34 22.15 9.16
N GLY A 32 5.51 21.64 10.38
CA GLY A 32 4.92 20.38 10.80
C GLY A 32 5.61 19.16 10.16
N LYS A 33 5.20 17.97 10.60
CA LYS A 33 5.73 16.71 10.09
C LYS A 33 5.01 16.35 8.79
N SER A 34 5.72 16.19 7.68
CA SER A 34 5.13 15.68 6.43
C SER A 34 5.56 14.22 6.24
N LEU A 35 4.58 13.32 6.18
CA LEU A 35 4.82 11.91 5.88
C LEU A 35 5.37 11.81 4.46
N GLU A 36 6.61 11.32 4.32
CA GLU A 36 7.24 11.17 3.01
C GLU A 36 7.15 9.73 2.50
N THR A 37 7.27 8.72 3.38
CA THR A 37 7.21 7.32 2.96
C THR A 37 6.68 6.40 4.05
N ILE A 38 5.81 5.46 3.69
CA ILE A 38 5.42 4.32 4.53
C ILE A 38 5.91 3.02 3.88
N TYR A 39 6.46 2.14 4.69
CA TYR A 39 6.79 0.77 4.34
C TYR A 39 5.93 -0.19 5.15
N TRP A 40 5.33 -1.17 4.49
CA TRP A 40 4.70 -2.32 5.13
C TRP A 40 5.45 -3.59 4.75
N GLY A 41 6.07 -4.22 5.75
CA GLY A 41 6.96 -5.37 5.56
C GLY A 41 8.43 -5.01 5.60
N ALA A 42 9.24 -6.00 5.97
CA ALA A 42 10.69 -5.85 6.02
C ALA A 42 11.27 -5.74 4.60
N ARG A 43 12.38 -5.01 4.43
CA ARG A 43 13.03 -4.90 3.10
C ARG A 43 13.42 -6.25 2.49
N LYS A 44 13.72 -7.23 3.35
CA LYS A 44 14.14 -8.59 2.98
C LYS A 44 12.97 -9.58 2.84
N SER A 45 11.73 -9.20 3.13
CA SER A 45 10.59 -10.12 3.01
C SER A 45 10.24 -10.39 1.55
N GLN A 46 9.52 -11.50 1.31
CA GLN A 46 9.02 -11.87 -0.02
C GLN A 46 8.08 -10.82 -0.60
N GLU A 47 7.27 -10.18 0.25
CA GLU A 47 6.37 -9.10 -0.15
C GLU A 47 6.66 -7.87 0.71
N GLN A 48 6.75 -6.69 0.09
CA GLN A 48 6.80 -5.40 0.78
C GLN A 48 5.99 -4.37 -0.02
N ILE A 49 5.19 -3.55 0.66
CA ILE A 49 4.45 -2.43 0.04
C ILE A 49 5.11 -1.12 0.46
N ARG A 50 5.24 -0.19 -0.48
CA ARG A 50 5.75 1.17 -0.22
C ARG A 50 4.79 2.20 -0.79
N LEU A 51 4.46 3.21 0.02
CA LEU A 51 3.71 4.38 -0.42
C LEU A 51 4.53 5.62 -0.08
N TYR A 52 4.79 6.47 -1.06
CA TYR A 52 5.57 7.69 -0.84
C TYR A 52 5.19 8.83 -1.77
N ASP A 53 5.53 10.05 -1.33
CA ASP A 53 5.42 11.25 -2.15
C ASP A 53 6.56 11.29 -3.17
N LYS A 54 6.27 10.79 -4.37
CA LYS A 54 7.18 10.75 -5.50
C LYS A 54 7.47 12.13 -6.06
N PHE A 55 6.56 13.09 -5.88
CA PHE A 55 6.77 14.47 -6.29
C PHE A 55 7.93 15.10 -5.50
N VAL A 56 7.89 14.94 -4.17
CA VAL A 56 8.95 15.42 -3.27
C VAL A 56 10.27 14.69 -3.56
N GLU A 57 10.23 13.37 -3.72
CA GLU A 57 11.42 12.57 -4.00
C GLU A 57 12.10 12.97 -5.32
N GLN A 58 11.34 13.19 -6.40
CA GLN A 58 11.88 13.64 -7.69
C GLN A 58 12.45 15.06 -7.60
N ARG A 59 11.80 15.96 -6.86
CA ARG A 59 12.31 17.32 -6.60
C ARG A 59 13.64 17.31 -5.86
N GLN A 60 13.76 16.50 -4.80
CA GLN A 60 15.01 16.35 -4.05
C GLN A 60 16.13 15.80 -4.94
N LYS A 61 15.80 14.88 -5.85
CA LYS A 61 16.74 14.32 -6.84
C LYS A 61 17.00 15.23 -8.05
N LYS A 62 16.42 16.44 -8.09
CA LYS A 62 16.50 17.38 -9.22
C LYS A 62 16.11 16.75 -10.57
N GLN A 63 15.15 15.83 -10.54
CA GLN A 63 14.63 15.16 -11.73
C GLN A 63 13.49 15.97 -12.35
N PRO A 64 13.29 15.88 -13.67
CA PRO A 64 12.14 16.52 -14.32
C PRO A 64 10.83 15.98 -13.76
N LEU A 65 9.88 16.90 -13.56
CA LEU A 65 8.52 16.57 -13.15
C LEU A 65 7.63 16.54 -14.40
N PRO A 66 6.69 15.60 -14.49
CA PRO A 66 5.72 15.59 -15.58
C PRO A 66 4.89 16.89 -15.58
N GLU A 67 4.55 17.38 -16.76
CA GLU A 67 3.76 18.60 -16.92
C GLU A 67 2.35 18.43 -16.30
N GLY A 68 1.84 19.48 -15.66
CA GLY A 68 0.51 19.47 -15.05
C GLY A 68 0.35 18.63 -13.76
N VAL A 69 1.41 17.94 -13.32
CA VAL A 69 1.39 17.17 -12.06
C VAL A 69 1.67 18.09 -10.88
N LYS A 70 0.71 18.18 -9.95
CA LYS A 70 0.80 18.93 -8.69
C LYS A 70 1.00 18.04 -7.48
N GLN A 71 0.53 16.79 -7.56
CA GLN A 71 0.67 15.77 -6.52
C GLN A 71 1.04 14.46 -7.19
N TRP A 72 1.96 13.72 -6.59
CA TRP A 72 2.40 12.44 -7.13
C TRP A 72 2.71 11.48 -5.99
N ALA A 73 1.79 10.56 -5.73
CA ALA A 73 2.04 9.43 -4.86
C ALA A 73 2.48 8.23 -5.69
N ARG A 74 3.45 7.46 -5.21
CA ARG A 74 3.83 6.20 -5.82
C ARG A 74 3.55 5.05 -4.84
N LEU A 75 2.72 4.12 -5.28
CA LEU A 75 2.51 2.84 -4.63
C LEU A 75 3.37 1.78 -5.34
N GLU A 76 4.33 1.21 -4.62
CA GLU A 76 5.17 0.12 -5.11
C GLU A 76 4.83 -1.18 -4.40
N LEU A 77 4.56 -2.21 -5.21
CA LEU A 77 4.40 -3.58 -4.75
C LEU A 77 5.71 -4.30 -5.05
N GLN A 78 6.49 -4.56 -4.01
CA GLN A 78 7.77 -5.24 -4.15
C GLN A 78 7.59 -6.72 -3.85
N LEU A 79 7.86 -7.52 -4.87
CA LEU A 79 7.82 -8.97 -4.84
C LEU A 79 9.25 -9.50 -4.92
N ARG A 80 9.56 -10.46 -4.06
CA ARG A 80 10.84 -11.18 -3.97
C ARG A 80 10.49 -12.64 -3.74
N GLY A 81 11.20 -13.54 -4.38
CA GLY A 81 11.01 -14.96 -4.16
C GLY A 81 11.48 -15.81 -5.31
N LYS A 82 11.31 -17.12 -5.13
CA LYS A 82 11.73 -18.13 -6.13
C LYS A 82 10.65 -18.45 -7.16
N ARG A 83 9.44 -17.93 -6.97
CA ARG A 83 8.24 -18.26 -7.76
C ARG A 83 7.72 -17.02 -8.49
N PRO A 84 8.40 -16.58 -9.57
CA PRO A 84 7.96 -15.45 -10.36
C PRO A 84 6.55 -15.66 -10.91
N GLU A 85 6.12 -16.89 -11.19
CA GLU A 85 4.78 -17.24 -11.69
C GLU A 85 3.63 -16.82 -10.75
N GLU A 86 3.88 -16.65 -9.45
CA GLU A 86 2.85 -16.21 -8.48
C GLU A 86 2.75 -14.68 -8.35
N TRP A 87 3.46 -13.92 -9.19
CA TRP A 87 3.56 -12.46 -9.08
C TRP A 87 2.19 -11.78 -9.15
N GLN A 88 1.33 -12.21 -10.08
CA GLN A 88 0.01 -11.61 -10.29
C GLN A 88 -0.88 -11.79 -9.05
N LYS A 89 -1.03 -13.03 -8.57
CA LYS A 89 -1.82 -13.34 -7.37
C LYS A 89 -1.32 -12.56 -6.15
N SER A 90 0.00 -12.42 -6.03
CA SER A 90 0.62 -11.66 -4.95
C SER A 90 0.34 -10.16 -5.07
N ALA A 91 0.45 -9.58 -6.27
CA ALA A 91 0.13 -8.18 -6.54
C ALA A 91 -1.35 -7.87 -6.25
N GLU A 92 -2.28 -8.72 -6.69
CA GLU A 92 -3.72 -8.57 -6.42
C GLU A 92 -4.02 -8.61 -4.92
N LYS A 93 -3.42 -9.56 -4.19
CA LYS A 93 -3.54 -9.65 -2.73
C LYS A 93 -2.95 -8.44 -2.01
N MET A 94 -1.86 -7.87 -2.53
CA MET A 94 -1.25 -6.67 -1.96
C MET A 94 -2.14 -5.44 -2.18
N LEU A 95 -2.75 -5.31 -3.37
CA LEU A 95 -3.71 -4.23 -3.67
C LEU A 95 -4.98 -4.34 -2.82
N SER A 96 -5.49 -5.56 -2.59
CA SER A 96 -6.69 -5.79 -1.78
C SER A 96 -6.54 -5.44 -0.29
N GLN A 97 -5.36 -4.99 0.14
CA GLN A 97 -5.06 -4.56 1.51
C GLN A 97 -4.91 -3.04 1.60
N PHE A 98 -4.97 -2.33 0.47
CA PHE A 98 -4.74 -0.90 0.37
C PHE A 98 -6.08 -0.15 0.43
N HIS A 99 -6.31 0.58 1.51
CA HIS A 99 -7.60 1.21 1.77
C HIS A 99 -7.43 2.63 2.30
N LEU A 100 -8.43 3.47 2.06
CA LEU A 100 -8.59 4.75 2.73
C LEU A 100 -9.56 4.60 3.90
N ASP A 101 -9.22 5.16 5.04
CA ASP A 101 -10.12 5.21 6.20
C ASP A 101 -11.38 6.02 5.85
N ASN A 102 -12.55 5.39 6.01
CA ASN A 102 -13.85 6.04 5.89
C ASN A 102 -14.77 5.60 7.04
N LEU A 103 -14.22 5.70 8.25
CA LEU A 103 -14.82 5.12 9.45
C LEU A 103 -16.18 5.73 9.80
N GLN A 104 -16.55 6.88 9.23
CA GLN A 104 -17.80 7.60 9.56
C GLN A 104 -19.06 6.76 9.36
N LYS A 105 -19.00 5.72 8.51
CA LYS A 105 -20.10 4.78 8.30
C LYS A 105 -20.28 3.77 9.45
N LEU A 106 -19.30 3.65 10.34
CA LEU A 106 -19.32 2.71 11.47
C LEU A 106 -19.89 3.36 12.75
N PRO A 107 -20.46 2.54 13.66
CA PRO A 107 -20.78 2.94 15.02
C PRO A 107 -19.60 3.61 15.75
N VAL A 108 -19.91 4.58 16.62
CA VAL A 108 -18.90 5.41 17.33
C VAL A 108 -17.83 4.56 18.01
N THR A 109 -18.23 3.50 18.69
CA THR A 109 -17.32 2.59 19.42
C THR A 109 -16.33 1.89 18.50
N GLU A 110 -16.77 1.48 17.31
CA GLU A 110 -15.91 0.84 16.31
C GLU A 110 -14.95 1.85 15.68
N ARG A 111 -15.42 3.06 15.41
CA ARG A 111 -14.55 4.15 14.92
C ARG A 111 -13.42 4.45 15.89
N VAL A 112 -13.76 4.62 17.17
CA VAL A 112 -12.78 4.91 18.22
C VAL A 112 -11.76 3.77 18.32
N MET A 113 -12.24 2.52 18.38
CA MET A 113 -11.34 1.37 18.49
C MET A 113 -10.43 1.20 17.26
N LEU A 114 -10.98 1.29 16.04
CA LEU A 114 -10.18 1.17 14.82
C LEU A 114 -9.17 2.32 14.71
N HIS A 115 -9.55 3.54 15.08
CA HIS A 115 -8.63 4.66 15.13
C HIS A 115 -7.47 4.41 16.11
N SER A 116 -7.78 3.97 17.35
CA SER A 116 -6.77 3.65 18.36
C SER A 116 -5.86 2.47 17.98
N LEU A 117 -6.36 1.51 17.19
CA LEU A 117 -5.56 0.41 16.66
C LEU A 117 -4.63 0.88 15.52
N VAL A 118 -5.07 1.86 14.72
CA VAL A 118 -4.31 2.40 13.57
C VAL A 118 -3.24 3.38 14.02
N ASP A 119 -3.54 4.24 15.00
CA ASP A 119 -2.59 5.20 15.55
C ASP A 119 -1.59 4.57 16.55
N GLY A 120 -1.87 3.34 16.99
CA GLY A 120 -1.02 2.56 17.89
C GLY A 120 -1.22 2.85 19.38
N THR A 121 -2.25 3.63 19.74
CA THR A 121 -2.66 3.86 21.14
C THR A 121 -3.07 2.56 21.81
N VAL A 122 -3.71 1.65 21.06
CA VAL A 122 -4.07 0.31 21.51
C VAL A 122 -3.38 -0.70 20.61
N GLN A 123 -2.70 -1.69 21.19
CA GLN A 123 -2.09 -2.77 20.43
C GLN A 123 -3.11 -3.90 20.20
N TRP A 124 -3.01 -4.55 19.05
CA TRP A 124 -3.89 -5.68 18.69
C TRP A 124 -3.84 -6.81 19.73
N GLN A 125 -2.69 -7.00 20.37
CA GLN A 125 -2.42 -8.03 21.38
C GLN A 125 -3.17 -7.77 22.69
N GLU A 126 -3.52 -6.51 23.00
CA GLU A 126 -4.27 -6.15 24.19
C GLU A 126 -5.75 -6.56 24.09
N LEU A 127 -6.26 -6.76 22.87
CA LEU A 127 -7.62 -7.19 22.63
C LEU A 127 -7.77 -8.70 22.80
N ALA A 128 -8.89 -9.12 23.40
CA ALA A 128 -9.34 -10.52 23.39
C ALA A 128 -9.50 -11.04 21.96
N ASP A 129 -9.25 -12.34 21.75
CA ASP A 129 -9.18 -12.93 20.41
C ASP A 129 -10.47 -12.76 19.58
N ALA A 130 -11.64 -12.88 20.21
CA ALA A 130 -12.92 -12.66 19.53
C ALA A 130 -13.08 -11.20 19.06
N THR A 131 -12.72 -10.24 19.91
CA THR A 131 -12.74 -8.80 19.58
C THR A 131 -11.76 -8.49 18.46
N ARG A 132 -10.55 -9.07 18.54
CA ARG A 132 -9.51 -8.95 17.51
C ARG A 132 -10.01 -9.49 16.17
N ALA A 133 -10.64 -10.67 16.15
CA ALA A 133 -11.21 -11.27 14.96
C ALA A 133 -12.30 -10.40 14.32
N ARG A 134 -13.18 -9.81 15.15
CA ARG A 134 -14.23 -8.89 14.69
C ARG A 134 -13.65 -7.68 13.95
N TYR A 135 -12.71 -6.96 14.54
CA TYR A 135 -12.13 -5.77 13.90
C TYR A 135 -11.31 -6.09 12.65
N ARG A 136 -10.62 -7.25 12.63
CA ARG A 136 -9.94 -7.74 11.43
C ARG A 136 -10.92 -8.06 10.30
N LYS A 137 -12.13 -8.52 10.63
CA LYS A 137 -13.20 -8.81 9.67
C LYS A 137 -13.71 -7.51 9.04
N LEU A 138 -14.04 -6.49 9.84
CA LEU A 138 -14.49 -5.18 9.35
C LEU A 138 -13.53 -4.60 8.30
N ILE A 139 -12.23 -4.61 8.62
CA ILE A 139 -11.17 -4.15 7.71
C ILE A 139 -11.15 -4.97 6.41
N ARG A 140 -11.20 -6.31 6.52
CA ARG A 140 -11.12 -7.20 5.36
C ARG A 140 -12.32 -7.04 4.43
N GLU A 141 -13.49 -6.78 4.99
CA GLU A 141 -14.74 -6.57 4.25
C GLU A 141 -14.91 -5.10 3.82
N ALA A 142 -13.89 -4.26 4.04
CA ALA A 142 -13.89 -2.83 3.77
C ALA A 142 -15.07 -2.08 4.43
N GLU A 143 -15.61 -2.60 5.54
CA GLU A 143 -16.64 -1.94 6.31
C GLU A 143 -16.05 -0.71 7.02
N GLY A 144 -16.49 0.48 6.60
CA GLY A 144 -15.88 1.74 7.06
C GLY A 144 -14.58 2.10 6.36
N PHE A 145 -14.30 1.50 5.20
CA PHE A 145 -13.15 1.83 4.37
C PHE A 145 -13.59 2.16 2.95
N ASP A 146 -12.74 2.87 2.23
CA ASP A 146 -12.89 3.16 0.80
C ASP A 146 -11.74 2.47 0.05
N ASP A 147 -12.10 1.51 -0.80
CA ASP A 147 -11.20 0.72 -1.64
C ASP A 147 -11.25 1.16 -3.12
N SER A 148 -11.93 2.25 -3.44
CA SER A 148 -12.15 2.69 -4.83
C SER A 148 -10.85 2.95 -5.59
N LEU A 149 -9.83 3.51 -4.92
CA LEU A 149 -8.50 3.67 -5.52
C LEU A 149 -7.83 2.32 -5.76
N ALA A 150 -7.87 1.40 -4.79
CA ALA A 150 -7.32 0.06 -4.97
C ALA A 150 -7.99 -0.70 -6.11
N GLN A 151 -9.31 -0.57 -6.25
CA GLN A 151 -10.05 -1.17 -7.36
C GLN A 151 -9.64 -0.57 -8.71
N LYS A 152 -9.44 0.76 -8.80
CA LYS A 152 -8.90 1.40 -10.01
C LYS A 152 -7.51 0.86 -10.35
N LEU A 153 -6.61 0.80 -9.37
CA LEU A 153 -5.25 0.27 -9.57
C LEU A 153 -5.26 -1.20 -9.99
N ARG A 154 -6.19 -2.00 -9.45
CA ARG A 154 -6.38 -3.40 -9.84
C ARG A 154 -6.90 -3.52 -11.27
N ASN A 155 -7.84 -2.67 -11.68
CA ASN A 155 -8.34 -2.66 -13.05
C ASN A 155 -7.22 -2.29 -14.04
N GLU A 156 -6.42 -1.27 -13.73
CA GLU A 156 -5.24 -0.89 -14.52
C GLU A 156 -4.22 -2.03 -14.59
N LEU A 157 -3.92 -2.68 -13.46
CA LEU A 157 -3.06 -3.87 -13.47
C LEU A 157 -3.61 -4.93 -14.41
N ASN A 158 -4.89 -5.27 -14.27
CA ASN A 158 -5.54 -6.32 -15.06
C ASN A 158 -5.55 -6.03 -16.56
N ALA A 159 -5.70 -4.76 -16.94
CA ALA A 159 -5.63 -4.33 -18.34
C ALA A 159 -4.26 -4.60 -18.95
N HIS A 160 -3.18 -4.54 -18.15
CA HIS A 160 -1.79 -4.69 -18.60
C HIS A 160 -1.13 -6.02 -18.23
N ILE A 161 -1.84 -6.96 -17.58
CA ILE A 161 -1.26 -8.25 -17.17
C ILE A 161 -0.60 -9.00 -18.32
N LYS A 162 -1.24 -9.03 -19.50
CA LYS A 162 -0.71 -9.76 -20.66
C LYS A 162 0.62 -9.20 -21.14
N ASP A 163 0.75 -7.87 -21.15
CA ASP A 163 1.97 -7.20 -21.56
C ASP A 163 3.08 -7.41 -20.52
N LEU A 164 2.75 -7.28 -19.24
CA LEU A 164 3.67 -7.52 -18.13
C LEU A 164 4.15 -8.98 -18.08
N ASP A 165 3.26 -9.94 -18.33
CA ASP A 165 3.63 -11.36 -18.38
C ASP A 165 4.54 -11.64 -19.57
N LYS A 166 4.24 -11.06 -20.75
CA LYS A 166 5.13 -11.14 -21.91
C LYS A 166 6.51 -10.57 -21.62
N GLU A 167 6.60 -9.40 -21.01
CA GLU A 167 7.88 -8.80 -20.59
C GLU A 167 8.63 -9.70 -19.60
N LEU A 168 7.92 -10.26 -18.62
CA LEU A 168 8.51 -11.20 -17.66
C LEU A 168 9.05 -12.44 -18.36
N GLN A 169 8.29 -13.07 -19.27
CA GLN A 169 8.74 -14.26 -20.01
C GLN A 169 9.96 -13.97 -20.88
N LEU A 170 10.04 -12.79 -21.48
CA LEU A 170 11.24 -12.36 -22.21
C LEU A 170 12.46 -12.37 -21.29
N TYR A 171 12.38 -11.74 -20.11
CA TYR A 171 13.48 -11.75 -19.16
C TYR A 171 13.81 -13.16 -18.64
N LEU A 172 12.81 -13.97 -18.30
CA LEU A 172 13.04 -15.35 -17.84
C LEU A 172 13.77 -16.18 -18.90
N SER A 173 13.41 -16.01 -20.17
CA SER A 173 14.07 -16.69 -21.30
C SER A 173 15.51 -16.22 -21.49
N GLU A 174 15.76 -14.90 -21.39
CA GLU A 174 17.10 -14.30 -21.53
C GLU A 174 18.06 -14.85 -20.47
N PHE A 175 17.57 -14.99 -19.24
CA PHE A 175 18.35 -15.50 -18.11
C PHE A 175 18.26 -17.03 -17.92
N GLN A 176 17.63 -17.75 -18.85
CA GLN A 176 17.48 -19.23 -18.82
C GLN A 176 16.84 -19.74 -17.51
N ILE A 177 15.90 -18.98 -16.95
CA ILE A 177 15.19 -19.32 -15.72
C ILE A 177 14.01 -20.24 -16.08
N THR A 178 14.03 -21.47 -15.55
CA THR A 178 12.92 -22.41 -15.69
C THR A 178 11.94 -22.27 -14.53
N THR A 179 10.70 -21.89 -14.81
CA THR A 179 9.58 -21.96 -13.87
C THR A 179 9.05 -23.39 -13.86
N LYS A 180 8.99 -24.03 -12.68
CA LYS A 180 8.50 -25.41 -12.50
C LYS A 180 6.99 -25.45 -12.33
#